data_AF-A0A8J3L3C1-F1
#
_entry.id   AF-A0A8J3L3C1-F1
#
_cell.length_a   1.000
_cell.length_b   1.000
_cell.length_c   1.000
_cell.angle_alpha   90.00
_cell.angle_beta   90.00
_cell.angle_gamma   90.00
#
_symmetry.space_group_name_H-M   'P 1'
#
loop_
_entity.id
_entity.type
_entity.pdbx_description
1 polymer ?
#
loop_
_entity_poly.entity_id
_entity_poly.type
_entity_poly.pdbx_seq_one_letter_code
_entity_poly.pdbx_strand_id
1 'polypeptide(L)'
;MLRECVLRFAPYGFRATWHHLLVSADMPRRLPDDPNSLVRAVDELSEARALWTAEQSAYSARRLAEKAAGRRTVRKADTWHTWSQVRLAHCPDPERHPTDRLPVVVARLIAAYRSGEDWSQTCPLCGSRFEQRLCRRCGIEPCGPPTFPVRRSEVEASYGWREIWRRTSVGGPGGGIVDFAPGRLAALRSGRRLVTEVSTSTPGRRAFVDITPDLTEQDESFIGRGWTVKSRYRSFRITHREYDEQLLSTDDRDVGAVLVRETAAADETALVAVLADWDLRPGWFDHASNTADPR
;
A
#
# COMPACT_ATOMS: atom_id res chain seq x y z
N MET A 1 -15.25 -4.03 1.75
CA MET A 1 -15.81 -3.01 0.85
C MET A 1 -15.01 -1.70 0.89
N LEU A 2 -14.96 -0.96 2.01
CA LEU A 2 -14.21 0.31 2.10
C LEU A 2 -12.70 0.14 1.86
N ARG A 3 -12.11 -0.94 2.38
CA ARG A 3 -10.69 -1.27 2.19
C ARG A 3 -10.33 -1.38 0.71
N GLU A 4 -11.12 -2.11 -0.07
CA GLU A 4 -10.95 -2.27 -1.51
C GLU A 4 -11.13 -0.93 -2.25
N CYS A 5 -12.03 -0.07 -1.77
CA CYS A 5 -12.17 1.28 -2.32
C CYS A 5 -10.92 2.13 -2.09
N VAL A 6 -10.32 2.10 -0.89
CA VAL A 6 -9.08 2.84 -0.58
C VAL A 6 -7.89 2.29 -1.35
N LEU A 7 -7.82 0.97 -1.60
CA LEU A 7 -6.78 0.39 -2.47
C LEU A 7 -6.83 0.94 -3.91
N ARG A 8 -8.03 1.33 -4.38
CA ARG A 8 -8.22 1.90 -5.73
C ARG A 8 -8.03 3.41 -5.78
N PHE A 9 -8.22 4.11 -4.67
CA PHE A 9 -8.10 5.56 -4.59
C PHE A 9 -7.67 6.00 -3.19
N ALA A 10 -6.40 6.41 -3.06
CA ALA A 10 -5.82 6.86 -1.80
C ALA A 10 -5.02 8.16 -2.02
N PRO A 11 -5.67 9.33 -2.07
CA PRO A 11 -5.02 10.59 -2.42
C PRO A 11 -3.84 10.94 -1.51
N TYR A 12 -3.88 10.54 -0.23
CA TYR A 12 -2.79 10.78 0.73
C TYR A 12 -1.79 9.62 0.84
N GLY A 13 -2.02 8.54 0.10
CA GLY A 13 -1.47 7.22 0.40
C GLY A 13 -2.41 6.43 1.33
N PHE A 14 -2.29 5.10 1.32
CA PHE A 14 -3.26 4.19 1.94
C PHE A 14 -3.49 4.49 3.42
N ARG A 15 -2.42 4.56 4.22
CA ARG A 15 -2.51 4.72 5.68
C ARG A 15 -3.17 6.04 6.09
N ALA A 16 -2.71 7.15 5.51
CA ALA A 16 -3.25 8.48 5.79
C ALA A 16 -4.69 8.64 5.28
N THR A 17 -5.02 8.09 4.10
CA THR A 17 -6.40 8.12 3.59
C THR A 17 -7.33 7.29 4.49
N TRP A 18 -6.88 6.12 4.94
CA TRP A 18 -7.65 5.28 5.85
C TRP A 18 -7.89 5.98 7.19
N HIS A 19 -6.84 6.54 7.81
CA HIS A 19 -6.96 7.29 9.04
C HIS A 19 -7.91 8.50 8.89
N HIS A 20 -7.78 9.25 7.78
CA HIS A 20 -8.68 10.35 7.46
C HIS A 20 -10.15 9.92 7.44
N LEU A 21 -10.46 8.81 6.80
CA LEU A 21 -11.82 8.28 6.72
C LEU A 21 -12.35 7.79 8.06
N LEU A 22 -11.49 7.24 8.92
CA LEU A 22 -11.88 6.86 10.29
C LEU A 22 -12.28 8.10 11.10
N VAL A 23 -11.50 9.17 11.01
CA VAL A 23 -11.73 10.40 11.78
C VAL A 23 -12.89 11.22 11.21
N SER A 24 -12.92 11.46 9.90
CA SER A 24 -13.95 12.27 9.23
C SER A 24 -15.35 11.65 9.32
N ALA A 25 -15.45 10.33 9.24
CA ALA A 25 -16.72 9.63 9.36
C ALA A 25 -17.11 9.32 10.81
N ASP A 26 -16.30 9.74 11.80
CA ASP A 26 -16.46 9.41 13.23
C ASP A 26 -16.69 7.91 13.46
N MET A 27 -15.83 7.09 12.86
CA MET A 27 -16.06 5.65 12.83
C MET A 27 -15.80 5.01 14.21
N PRO A 28 -16.82 4.43 14.86
CA PRO A 28 -16.68 3.89 16.20
C PRO A 28 -15.81 2.63 16.20
N ARG A 29 -15.24 2.31 17.38
CA ARG A 29 -14.43 1.10 17.56
C ARG A 29 -15.21 -0.20 17.32
N ARG A 30 -16.51 -0.23 17.59
CA ARG A 30 -17.37 -1.34 17.17
C ARG A 30 -18.30 -0.81 16.10
N LEU A 31 -18.18 -1.35 14.89
CA LEU A 31 -19.01 -0.94 13.76
C LEU A 31 -20.53 -1.07 14.02
N PRO A 32 -21.01 -2.07 14.81
CA PRO A 32 -22.43 -2.11 15.19
C PRO A 32 -22.94 -0.90 15.97
N ASP A 33 -22.06 -0.13 16.63
CA ASP A 33 -22.46 1.05 17.40
C ASP A 33 -22.89 2.20 16.46
N ASP A 34 -22.33 2.26 15.24
CA ASP A 34 -22.81 3.11 14.15
C ASP A 34 -22.41 2.52 12.78
N PRO A 35 -23.27 1.67 12.18
CA PRO A 35 -23.02 1.13 10.85
C PRO A 35 -23.00 2.19 9.74
N ASN A 36 -23.67 3.33 9.94
CA ASN A 36 -23.75 4.40 8.94
C ASN A 36 -22.44 5.16 8.79
N SER A 37 -21.54 5.08 9.77
CA SER A 37 -20.16 5.60 9.64
C SER A 37 -19.41 5.01 8.44
N LEU A 38 -19.67 3.75 8.10
CA LEU A 38 -19.08 3.12 6.91
C LEU A 38 -19.62 3.73 5.63
N VAL A 39 -20.92 4.01 5.59
CA VAL A 39 -21.59 4.65 4.44
C VAL A 39 -21.01 6.06 4.25
N ARG A 40 -20.95 6.87 5.31
CA ARG A 40 -20.33 8.22 5.26
C ARG A 40 -18.89 8.20 4.72
N ALA A 41 -18.08 7.25 5.19
CA ALA A 41 -16.71 7.08 4.72
C ALA A 41 -16.64 6.68 3.23
N VAL A 42 -17.51 5.76 2.79
CA VAL A 42 -17.58 5.33 1.39
C VAL A 42 -18.08 6.46 0.50
N ASP A 43 -19.10 7.20 0.92
CA ASP A 43 -19.67 8.33 0.19
C ASP A 43 -18.63 9.42 -0.01
N GLU A 44 -17.93 9.81 1.06
CA GLU A 44 -16.87 10.81 0.97
C GLU A 44 -15.74 10.39 0.02
N LEU A 45 -15.30 9.13 0.10
CA LEU A 45 -14.27 8.61 -0.79
C LEU A 45 -14.77 8.55 -2.25
N SER A 46 -16.04 8.21 -2.46
CA SER A 46 -16.65 8.09 -3.78
C SER A 46 -16.85 9.46 -4.44
N GLU A 47 -17.29 10.47 -3.69
CA GLU A 47 -17.36 11.87 -4.12
C GLU A 47 -15.97 12.38 -4.57
N ALA A 48 -14.95 12.15 -3.75
CA ALA A 48 -13.58 12.55 -4.07
C ALA A 48 -13.04 11.81 -5.31
N ARG A 49 -13.34 10.52 -5.44
CA ARG A 49 -12.96 9.72 -6.61
C ARG A 49 -13.68 10.17 -7.89
N ALA A 50 -14.93 10.63 -7.80
CA ALA A 50 -15.68 11.13 -8.95
C ALA A 50 -14.99 12.38 -9.53
N LEU A 51 -14.55 13.31 -8.68
CA LEU A 51 -13.78 14.49 -9.08
C LEU A 51 -12.46 14.09 -9.78
N TRP A 52 -11.72 13.14 -9.19
CA TRP A 52 -10.48 12.65 -9.78
C TRP A 52 -10.70 11.95 -11.12
N THR A 53 -11.75 11.15 -11.23
CA THR A 53 -12.08 10.42 -12.45
C THR A 53 -12.47 11.39 -13.57
N ALA A 54 -13.28 12.40 -13.28
CA ALA A 54 -13.66 13.44 -14.23
C ALA A 54 -12.42 14.21 -14.73
N GLU A 55 -11.46 14.51 -13.85
CA GLU A 55 -10.19 15.15 -14.21
C GLU A 55 -9.37 14.28 -15.18
N GLN A 56 -9.21 12.99 -14.86
CA GLN A 56 -8.46 12.05 -15.67
C GLN A 56 -9.10 11.84 -17.06
N SER A 57 -10.43 11.79 -17.12
CA SER A 57 -11.19 11.72 -18.37
C SER A 57 -10.99 12.97 -19.23
N ALA A 58 -11.07 14.16 -18.64
CA ALA A 58 -10.86 15.43 -19.35
C ALA A 58 -9.42 15.55 -19.90
N TYR A 59 -8.42 15.17 -19.09
CA TYR A 59 -7.02 15.13 -19.54
C TYR A 59 -6.83 14.13 -20.69
N SER A 60 -7.38 12.92 -20.57
CA SER A 60 -7.27 11.89 -21.61
C SER A 60 -7.90 12.34 -22.93
N ALA A 61 -9.09 12.94 -22.89
CA ALA A 61 -9.76 13.49 -24.07
C ALA A 61 -8.93 14.61 -24.73
N ARG A 62 -8.38 15.54 -23.93
CA ARG A 62 -7.49 16.60 -24.42
C ARG A 62 -6.24 16.01 -25.10
N ARG A 63 -5.60 15.01 -24.48
CA ARG A 63 -4.42 14.36 -25.04
C ARG A 63 -4.71 13.60 -26.32
N LEU A 64 -5.87 12.97 -26.46
CA LEU A 64 -6.29 12.33 -27.71
C LEU A 64 -6.45 13.36 -28.84
N ALA A 65 -7.11 14.50 -28.57
CA ALA A 65 -7.26 15.57 -29.55
C ALA A 65 -5.91 16.20 -29.95
N GLU A 66 -5.00 16.42 -28.99
CA GLU A 66 -3.65 16.93 -29.28
C GLU A 66 -2.82 15.96 -30.10
N LYS A 67 -2.93 14.66 -29.79
CA LYS A 67 -2.28 13.61 -30.57
C LYS A 67 -2.81 13.57 -31.99
N ALA A 68 -4.11 13.76 -32.21
CA ALA A 68 -4.70 13.85 -33.54
C ALA A 68 -4.20 15.10 -34.30
N ALA A 69 -3.99 16.21 -33.59
CA ALA A 69 -3.41 17.45 -34.12
C ALA A 69 -1.87 17.45 -34.22
N GLY A 70 -1.21 16.29 -34.10
CA GLY A 70 0.24 16.14 -34.25
C GLY A 70 1.10 16.57 -33.06
N ARG A 71 0.52 17.04 -31.95
CA ARG A 71 1.28 17.43 -30.74
C ARG A 71 1.57 16.22 -29.86
N ARG A 72 2.81 15.74 -29.87
CA ARG A 72 3.25 14.56 -29.09
C ARG A 72 3.74 14.88 -27.68
N THR A 73 4.38 16.04 -27.47
CA THR A 73 4.89 16.47 -26.16
C THR A 73 3.76 16.88 -25.21
N VAL A 74 3.87 16.49 -23.94
CA VAL A 74 2.94 16.90 -22.87
C VAL A 74 3.26 18.34 -22.46
N ARG A 75 2.24 19.14 -22.17
CA ARG A 75 2.42 20.52 -21.70
C ARG A 75 3.07 20.52 -20.31
N LYS A 76 3.87 21.54 -20.00
CA LYS A 76 4.48 21.69 -18.66
C LYS A 76 3.41 21.72 -17.55
N ALA A 77 2.27 22.37 -17.79
CA ALA A 77 1.15 22.42 -16.84
C ALA A 77 0.39 21.09 -16.69
N ASP A 78 0.67 20.09 -17.53
CA ASP A 78 0.04 18.76 -17.49
C ASP A 78 1.00 17.68 -16.95
N THR A 79 2.25 18.02 -16.62
CA THR A 79 3.23 17.06 -16.08
C THR A 79 2.81 16.51 -14.73
N TRP A 80 1.91 17.18 -14.01
CA TRP A 80 1.41 16.66 -12.75
C TRP A 80 0.61 15.36 -12.90
N HIS A 81 -0.05 15.14 -14.04
CA HIS A 81 -0.73 13.88 -14.34
C HIS A 81 0.21 12.67 -14.49
N THR A 82 1.54 12.86 -14.60
CA THR A 82 2.49 11.73 -14.68
C THR A 82 2.90 11.21 -13.31
N TRP A 83 2.92 12.06 -12.27
CA TRP A 83 3.29 11.63 -10.90
C TRP A 83 2.09 11.52 -9.95
N SER A 84 0.99 12.25 -10.20
CA SER A 84 -0.20 12.23 -9.36
C SER A 84 -1.00 10.92 -9.41
N GLN A 85 -0.73 10.05 -10.40
CA GLN A 85 -1.35 8.72 -10.52
C GLN A 85 -1.02 7.82 -9.33
N VAL A 86 0.10 8.08 -8.65
CA VAL A 86 0.54 7.30 -7.49
C VAL A 86 -0.04 7.89 -6.21
N ARG A 87 0.07 9.21 -5.99
CA ARG A 87 -0.46 9.94 -4.81
C ARG A 87 -0.67 11.42 -5.14
N LEU A 88 -1.89 11.95 -4.94
CA LEU A 88 -2.22 13.36 -5.22
C LEU A 88 -1.66 14.33 -4.17
N ALA A 89 -1.57 13.89 -2.90
CA ALA A 89 -1.10 14.69 -1.78
C ALA A 89 -0.53 13.79 -0.67
N HIS A 90 0.59 13.12 -0.95
CA HIS A 90 1.14 12.13 -0.04
C HIS A 90 1.37 12.69 1.38
N CYS A 91 0.87 11.99 2.38
CA CYS A 91 1.13 12.24 3.79
C CYS A 91 1.87 11.02 4.36
N PRO A 92 3.16 11.14 4.72
CA PRO A 92 3.93 10.01 5.26
C PRO A 92 3.53 9.65 6.69
N ASP A 93 3.11 10.63 7.48
CA ASP A 93 2.51 10.45 8.79
C ASP A 93 0.98 10.25 8.64
N PRO A 94 0.43 9.08 9.01
CA PRO A 94 -0.99 8.80 8.88
C PRO A 94 -1.88 9.68 9.76
N GLU A 95 -1.38 10.20 10.87
CA GLU A 95 -2.17 11.04 11.79
C GLU A 95 -2.14 12.53 11.39
N ARG A 96 -1.18 12.89 10.53
CA ARG A 96 -0.97 14.27 10.07
C ARG A 96 -1.34 14.40 8.59
N HIS A 97 -2.65 14.58 8.35
CA HIS A 97 -3.23 14.83 7.04
C HIS A 97 -4.22 16.02 7.11
N PRO A 98 -4.68 16.57 5.97
CA PRO A 98 -5.74 17.57 5.96
C PRO A 98 -7.01 17.11 6.68
N THR A 99 -7.67 18.03 7.40
CA THR A 99 -8.91 17.76 8.14
C THR A 99 -10.18 18.08 7.36
N ASP A 100 -10.08 18.88 6.29
CA ASP A 100 -11.19 19.13 5.36
C ASP A 100 -11.58 17.82 4.65
N ARG A 101 -12.88 17.66 4.33
CA ARG A 101 -13.39 16.48 3.60
C ARG A 101 -12.59 16.20 2.33
N LEU A 102 -12.36 14.92 2.01
CA LEU A 102 -11.59 14.50 0.82
C LEU A 102 -12.00 15.20 -0.49
N PRO A 103 -13.30 15.37 -0.83
CA PRO A 103 -13.70 16.00 -2.08
C PRO A 103 -13.24 17.46 -2.17
N VAL A 104 -13.26 18.19 -1.04
CA VAL A 104 -12.79 19.57 -0.97
C VAL A 104 -11.28 19.63 -1.21
N VAL A 105 -10.54 18.72 -0.58
CA VAL A 105 -9.08 18.66 -0.75
C VAL A 105 -8.70 18.29 -2.17
N VAL A 106 -9.33 17.27 -2.74
CA VAL A 106 -9.10 16.84 -4.13
C VAL A 106 -9.43 17.97 -5.12
N ALA A 107 -10.56 18.65 -4.95
CA ALA A 107 -10.93 19.79 -5.81
C ALA A 107 -9.90 20.93 -5.75
N ARG A 108 -9.45 21.30 -4.55
CA ARG A 108 -8.43 22.34 -4.36
C ARG A 108 -7.10 21.95 -5.00
N LEU A 109 -6.66 20.72 -4.83
CA LEU A 109 -5.42 20.22 -5.43
C LEU A 109 -5.50 20.20 -6.96
N ILE A 110 -6.60 19.72 -7.54
CA ILE A 110 -6.83 19.77 -8.99
C ILE A 110 -6.75 21.21 -9.50
N ALA A 111 -7.40 22.17 -8.82
CA ALA A 111 -7.35 23.58 -9.19
C ALA A 111 -5.93 24.16 -9.09
N ALA A 112 -5.23 23.88 -7.98
CA ALA A 112 -3.87 24.34 -7.75
C ALA A 112 -2.90 23.80 -8.80
N TYR A 113 -2.97 22.52 -9.14
CA TYR A 113 -2.07 21.94 -10.15
C TYR A 113 -2.41 22.39 -11.58
N ARG A 114 -3.69 22.59 -11.90
CA ARG A 114 -4.12 23.16 -13.19
C ARG A 114 -3.62 24.59 -13.41
N SER A 115 -3.37 25.37 -12.36
CA SER A 115 -2.82 26.74 -12.48
C SER A 115 -1.43 26.76 -13.13
N GLY A 116 -0.67 25.67 -13.02
CA GLY A 116 0.72 25.61 -13.48
C GLY A 116 1.70 26.40 -12.62
N GLU A 117 1.27 26.89 -11.45
CA GLU A 117 2.14 27.57 -10.48
C GLU A 117 3.22 26.63 -9.93
N ASP A 118 4.33 27.23 -9.50
CA ASP A 118 5.43 26.50 -8.86
C ASP A 118 5.15 26.31 -7.36
N TRP A 119 4.73 25.11 -7.01
CA TRP A 119 4.43 24.69 -5.64
C TRP A 119 5.63 24.08 -4.91
N SER A 120 6.86 24.27 -5.39
CA SER A 120 8.06 23.70 -4.75
C SER A 120 8.34 24.25 -3.35
N GLN A 121 7.91 25.49 -3.07
CA GLN A 121 8.18 26.18 -1.80
C GLN A 121 6.94 26.30 -0.89
N THR A 122 5.74 26.19 -1.44
CA THR A 122 4.48 26.38 -0.71
C THR A 122 3.50 25.26 -1.00
N CYS A 123 2.71 24.90 0.01
CA CYS A 123 1.76 23.81 -0.09
C CYS A 123 0.61 24.18 -1.04
N PRO A 124 0.34 23.38 -2.09
CA PRO A 124 -0.74 23.65 -3.05
C PRO A 124 -2.13 23.60 -2.41
N LEU A 125 -2.27 22.99 -1.23
CA LEU A 125 -3.55 22.91 -0.52
C LEU A 125 -3.80 24.12 0.39
N CYS A 126 -2.78 24.59 1.12
CA CYS A 126 -2.98 25.55 2.22
C CYS A 126 -2.04 26.77 2.19
N GLY A 127 -1.18 26.89 1.17
CA GLY A 127 -0.24 28.00 0.99
C GLY A 127 0.89 28.08 2.02
N SER A 128 0.93 27.19 3.01
CA SER A 128 1.98 27.19 4.04
C SER A 128 3.31 26.74 3.45
N ARG A 129 4.42 27.31 3.93
CA ARG A 129 5.76 26.88 3.52
C ARG A 129 6.06 25.46 3.99
N PHE A 130 6.82 24.73 3.18
CA PHE A 130 7.36 23.45 3.57
C PHE A 130 8.53 23.63 4.55
N GLU A 131 8.62 22.74 5.54
CA GLU A 131 9.79 22.60 6.41
C GLU A 131 10.25 21.17 6.35
N GLN A 132 11.54 20.97 6.08
CA GLN A 132 12.13 19.63 5.96
C GLN A 132 11.34 18.69 5.02
N ARG A 133 10.77 19.25 3.94
CA ARG A 133 9.93 18.59 2.91
C ARG A 133 8.49 18.24 3.33
N LEU A 134 8.01 18.68 4.48
CA LEU A 134 6.61 18.48 4.89
C LEU A 134 5.90 19.80 5.12
N CYS A 135 4.60 19.83 4.79
CA CYS A 135 3.78 20.98 5.09
C CYS A 135 3.54 21.05 6.60
N ARG A 136 3.96 22.16 7.24
CA ARG A 136 3.79 22.33 8.69
C ARG A 136 2.32 22.27 9.12
N ARG A 137 1.41 22.69 8.25
CA ARG A 137 -0.03 22.80 8.56
C ARG A 137 -0.80 21.50 8.29
N CYS A 138 -0.60 20.88 7.13
CA CYS A 138 -1.45 19.75 6.70
C CYS A 138 -0.71 18.44 6.45
N GLY A 139 0.62 18.38 6.66
CA GLY A 139 1.40 17.15 6.56
C GLY A 139 1.71 16.65 5.14
N ILE A 140 1.21 17.34 4.10
CA ILE A 140 1.47 17.00 2.70
C ILE A 140 2.96 17.15 2.37
N GLU A 141 3.51 16.17 1.64
CA GLU A 141 4.82 16.22 0.99
C GLU A 141 4.68 16.74 -0.46
N PRO A 142 5.46 17.77 -0.88
CA PRO A 142 5.21 18.55 -2.09
C PRO A 142 5.29 17.84 -3.44
N CYS A 143 5.83 16.62 -3.56
CA CYS A 143 6.25 16.09 -4.87
C CYS A 143 5.90 14.62 -5.11
N GLY A 144 4.99 14.02 -4.34
CA GLY A 144 4.92 12.56 -4.27
C GLY A 144 6.23 11.99 -3.69
N PRO A 145 6.39 10.66 -3.62
CA PRO A 145 7.57 10.08 -2.99
C PRO A 145 8.86 10.57 -3.68
N PRO A 146 9.91 10.96 -2.93
CA PRO A 146 11.20 11.27 -3.53
C PRO A 146 11.76 10.01 -4.21
N THR A 147 12.47 10.20 -5.32
CA THR A 147 13.25 9.17 -6.03
C THR A 147 14.46 8.64 -5.22
N PHE A 148 14.48 8.73 -3.88
CA PHE A 148 15.62 8.40 -3.01
C PHE A 148 15.18 7.94 -1.61
N PRO A 149 16.01 7.19 -0.85
CA PRO A 149 15.56 6.14 0.04
C PRO A 149 14.83 6.69 1.27
N VAL A 150 13.82 5.93 1.67
CA VAL A 150 13.00 6.06 2.88
C VAL A 150 13.84 6.47 4.10
N ARG A 151 13.45 7.56 4.78
CA ARG A 151 14.05 7.94 6.07
C ARG A 151 13.62 6.96 7.17
N ARG A 152 14.55 6.70 8.10
CA ARG A 152 14.42 5.91 9.35
C ARG A 152 13.16 6.20 10.18
N SER A 153 12.53 7.36 10.02
CA SER A 153 11.26 7.75 10.68
C SER A 153 10.01 7.03 10.16
N GLU A 154 10.01 6.49 8.93
CA GLU A 154 8.91 5.61 8.46
C GLU A 154 8.87 4.27 9.19
N VAL A 155 10.01 3.83 9.74
CA VAL A 155 10.12 2.60 10.55
C VAL A 155 9.50 2.82 11.93
N GLU A 156 9.66 4.01 12.52
CA GLU A 156 9.11 4.35 13.84
C GLU A 156 7.60 4.64 13.79
N ALA A 157 7.10 5.32 12.74
CA ALA A 157 5.65 5.50 12.50
C ALA A 157 4.91 4.18 12.20
N SER A 158 5.65 3.12 11.83
CA SER A 158 5.14 1.76 11.63
C SER A 158 4.64 1.10 12.93
N TYR A 159 5.02 1.62 14.11
CA TYR A 159 4.63 1.04 15.40
C TYR A 159 3.26 1.52 15.92
N GLY A 160 2.81 2.75 15.62
CA GLY A 160 1.47 3.25 15.98
C GLY A 160 0.34 2.74 15.09
N TRP A 161 0.66 2.43 13.83
CA TRP A 161 -0.29 1.87 12.85
C TRP A 161 -1.01 0.60 13.34
N ARG A 162 -0.32 -0.25 14.13
CA ARG A 162 -0.86 -1.51 14.67
C ARG A 162 -2.01 -1.32 15.67
N GLU A 163 -2.05 -0.18 16.37
CA GLU A 163 -3.05 0.15 17.38
C GLU A 163 -4.28 0.81 16.74
N ILE A 164 -4.06 1.69 15.76
CA ILE A 164 -5.10 2.24 14.87
C ILE A 164 -5.80 1.11 14.08
N TRP A 165 -5.03 0.09 13.66
CA TRP A 165 -5.57 -1.09 12.97
C TRP A 165 -6.44 -2.00 13.83
N ARG A 166 -6.17 -2.09 15.14
CA ARG A 166 -6.75 -3.11 16.03
C ARG A 166 -7.74 -2.61 17.07
N ARG A 167 -7.91 -1.29 17.23
CA ARG A 167 -8.91 -0.69 18.13
C ARG A 167 -8.86 -1.24 19.58
N THR A 168 -7.69 -1.65 20.09
CA THR A 168 -7.55 -2.36 21.37
C THR A 168 -6.43 -1.82 22.26
N SER A 169 -6.76 -1.61 23.54
CA SER A 169 -5.88 -1.63 24.71
C SER A 169 -6.73 -2.12 25.90
N VAL A 170 -6.35 -2.99 26.85
CA VAL A 170 -5.22 -3.93 27.11
C VAL A 170 -5.77 -4.99 28.11
N GLY A 171 -5.24 -6.24 28.08
CA GLY A 171 -5.10 -7.06 29.31
C GLY A 171 -5.31 -8.58 29.18
N GLY A 172 -4.23 -9.37 29.42
CA GLY A 172 -4.31 -10.79 29.79
C GLY A 172 -3.16 -11.67 29.26
N PRO A 173 -2.28 -12.25 30.09
CA PRO A 173 -1.07 -12.95 29.66
C PRO A 173 -1.39 -14.41 29.30
N GLY A 174 -0.81 -14.89 28.20
CA GLY A 174 -0.85 -16.30 27.80
C GLY A 174 0.33 -16.59 26.89
N GLY A 175 1.38 -17.19 27.46
CA GLY A 175 2.64 -17.48 26.78
C GLY A 175 2.53 -18.59 25.72
N GLY A 176 3.43 -18.53 24.75
CA GLY A 176 3.66 -19.59 23.77
C GLY A 176 4.27 -19.05 22.48
N ILE A 177 5.60 -19.20 22.37
CA ILE A 177 6.53 -19.08 21.22
C ILE A 177 6.33 -17.87 20.29
N VAL A 178 7.42 -17.16 20.06
CA VAL A 178 7.53 -15.84 19.43
C VAL A 178 7.30 -15.93 17.91
N ASP A 179 6.09 -16.30 17.49
CA ASP A 179 5.77 -16.68 16.12
C ASP A 179 4.77 -15.72 15.46
N PHE A 180 4.72 -15.81 14.12
CA PHE A 180 3.76 -15.14 13.23
C PHE A 180 2.47 -14.68 13.92
N ALA A 181 2.05 -13.44 13.68
CA ALA A 181 0.75 -12.98 14.15
C ALA A 181 -0.34 -14.03 13.79
N PRO A 182 -1.28 -14.38 14.70
CA PRO A 182 -2.14 -15.56 14.55
C PRO A 182 -2.87 -15.67 13.20
N GLY A 183 -3.22 -14.54 12.59
CA GLY A 183 -3.85 -14.50 11.26
C GLY A 183 -2.92 -14.89 10.10
N ARG A 184 -1.62 -14.61 10.20
CA ARG A 184 -0.61 -14.91 9.17
C ARG A 184 -0.24 -16.39 9.18
N LEU A 185 -0.08 -16.98 10.37
CA LEU A 185 0.11 -18.43 10.48
C LEU A 185 -1.13 -19.19 10.00
N ALA A 186 -2.33 -18.68 10.33
CA ALA A 186 -3.57 -19.25 9.79
C ALA A 186 -3.67 -19.13 8.26
N ALA A 187 -3.10 -18.07 7.66
CA ALA A 187 -3.04 -17.90 6.22
C ALA A 187 -2.13 -18.97 5.56
N LEU A 188 -0.93 -19.18 6.10
CA LEU A 188 -0.01 -20.23 5.64
C LEU A 188 -0.64 -21.62 5.77
N ARG A 189 -1.27 -21.92 6.91
CA ARG A 189 -2.01 -23.17 7.14
C ARG A 189 -3.17 -23.37 6.16
N SER A 190 -3.71 -22.28 5.60
CA SER A 190 -4.78 -22.30 4.61
C SER A 190 -4.31 -22.31 3.15
N GLY A 191 -3.00 -22.47 2.92
CA GLY A 191 -2.44 -22.50 1.57
C GLY A 191 -2.21 -21.11 0.95
N ARG A 192 -2.25 -20.03 1.74
CA ARG A 192 -2.06 -18.67 1.23
C ARG A 192 -0.61 -18.24 1.42
N ARG A 193 0.00 -17.73 0.35
CA ARG A 193 1.38 -17.21 0.38
C ARG A 193 1.49 -15.91 1.20
N LEU A 194 2.65 -15.72 1.82
CA LEU A 194 3.05 -14.47 2.45
C LEU A 194 4.36 -13.98 1.85
N VAL A 195 4.57 -12.66 1.86
CA VAL A 195 5.68 -12.00 1.19
C VAL A 195 6.22 -10.87 2.07
N THR A 196 7.51 -10.59 1.96
CA THR A 196 8.13 -9.36 2.45
C THR A 196 9.11 -8.83 1.41
N GLU A 197 9.23 -7.51 1.34
CA GLU A 197 10.31 -6.86 0.59
C GLU A 197 11.59 -6.88 1.45
N VAL A 198 12.73 -7.12 0.82
CA VAL A 198 14.06 -7.19 1.47
C VAL A 198 15.06 -6.31 0.73
N SER A 199 16.22 -6.07 1.33
CA SER A 199 17.30 -5.33 0.67
C SER A 199 17.88 -6.12 -0.51
N THR A 200 18.23 -5.41 -1.58
CA THR A 200 18.80 -6.03 -2.78
C THR A 200 20.31 -6.15 -2.67
N SER A 201 20.86 -7.16 -3.35
CA SER A 201 22.30 -7.28 -3.57
C SER A 201 22.80 -6.36 -4.69
N THR A 202 21.90 -5.94 -5.59
CA THR A 202 22.22 -5.14 -6.78
C THR A 202 21.41 -3.82 -6.83
N PRO A 203 22.05 -2.67 -7.12
CA PRO A 203 21.34 -1.40 -7.35
C PRO A 203 20.38 -1.47 -8.56
N GLY A 204 19.23 -0.79 -8.48
CA GLY A 204 18.21 -0.77 -9.56
C GLY A 204 17.33 -2.03 -9.63
N ARG A 205 17.42 -2.90 -8.61
CA ARG A 205 16.56 -4.07 -8.46
C ARG A 205 15.70 -3.94 -7.21
N ARG A 206 14.61 -4.68 -7.15
CA ARG A 206 13.78 -4.87 -5.96
C ARG A 206 13.77 -6.34 -5.55
N ALA A 207 13.87 -6.62 -4.26
CA ALA A 207 14.00 -7.98 -3.76
C ALA A 207 12.82 -8.37 -2.87
N PHE A 208 12.31 -9.57 -3.06
CA PHE A 208 11.19 -10.11 -2.29
C PHE A 208 11.52 -11.51 -1.81
N VAL A 209 11.04 -11.83 -0.61
CA VAL A 209 11.04 -13.18 -0.08
C VAL A 209 9.61 -13.65 0.08
N ASP A 210 9.25 -14.72 -0.62
CA ASP A 210 7.96 -15.39 -0.54
C ASP A 210 8.05 -16.63 0.35
N ILE A 211 6.98 -16.88 1.12
CA ILE A 211 6.69 -18.16 1.76
C ILE A 211 5.46 -18.74 1.07
N THR A 212 5.66 -19.82 0.33
CA THR A 212 4.61 -20.53 -0.40
C THR A 212 4.35 -21.88 0.25
N PRO A 213 3.16 -22.13 0.82
CA PRO A 213 2.80 -23.45 1.33
C PRO A 213 2.70 -24.45 0.17
N ASP A 214 3.19 -25.67 0.37
CA ASP A 214 2.93 -26.74 -0.59
C ASP A 214 1.48 -27.23 -0.45
N LEU A 215 0.78 -27.28 -1.59
CA LEU A 215 -0.60 -27.75 -1.69
C LEU A 215 -0.59 -29.22 -2.09
N THR A 216 -1.44 -30.02 -1.46
CA THR A 216 -1.72 -31.38 -1.92
C THR A 216 -2.81 -31.33 -3.00
N GLU A 217 -2.92 -32.37 -3.83
CA GLU A 217 -4.00 -32.49 -4.83
C GLU A 217 -5.40 -32.33 -4.20
N GLN A 218 -5.55 -32.76 -2.95
CA GLN A 218 -6.78 -32.60 -2.18
C GLN A 218 -7.07 -31.12 -1.86
N ASP A 219 -6.04 -30.33 -1.50
CA ASP A 219 -6.18 -28.91 -1.22
C ASP A 219 -6.55 -28.11 -2.48
N GLU A 220 -5.94 -28.43 -3.62
CA GLU A 220 -6.22 -27.79 -4.91
C GLU A 220 -7.68 -28.03 -5.33
N SER A 221 -8.18 -29.24 -5.14
CA SER A 221 -9.59 -29.60 -5.38
C SER A 221 -10.55 -28.83 -4.47
N PHE A 222 -10.20 -28.63 -3.19
CA PHE A 222 -11.02 -27.82 -2.28
C PHE A 222 -10.99 -26.33 -2.65
N ILE A 223 -9.83 -25.78 -2.99
CA ILE A 223 -9.68 -24.39 -3.41
C ILE A 223 -10.47 -24.12 -4.70
N GLY A 224 -10.42 -25.03 -5.67
CA GLY A 224 -11.20 -24.95 -6.92
C GLY A 224 -12.72 -24.93 -6.70
N ARG A 225 -13.19 -25.41 -5.55
CA ARG A 225 -14.60 -25.37 -5.13
C ARG A 225 -14.93 -24.20 -4.20
N GLY A 226 -13.96 -23.37 -3.85
CA GLY A 226 -14.10 -22.25 -2.91
C GLY A 226 -13.98 -22.62 -1.42
N TRP A 227 -13.49 -23.82 -1.10
CA TRP A 227 -13.33 -24.32 0.26
C TRP A 227 -11.87 -24.16 0.71
N THR A 228 -11.66 -23.94 2.01
CA THR A 228 -10.31 -23.75 2.57
C THR A 228 -10.01 -24.82 3.62
N VAL A 229 -8.97 -25.61 3.39
CA VAL A 229 -8.51 -26.64 4.35
C VAL A 229 -7.32 -26.10 5.13
N LYS A 230 -7.44 -26.09 6.46
CA LYS A 230 -6.35 -25.71 7.36
C LYS A 230 -5.54 -26.95 7.74
N SER A 231 -4.24 -26.97 7.47
CA SER A 231 -3.33 -28.03 7.90
C SER A 231 -2.12 -27.46 8.63
N ARG A 232 -1.74 -28.09 9.75
CA ARG A 232 -0.53 -27.75 10.54
C ARG A 232 0.71 -28.53 10.10
N TYR A 233 0.55 -29.51 9.22
CA TYR A 233 1.62 -30.40 8.73
C TYR A 233 2.06 -30.03 7.30
N ARG A 234 1.86 -28.77 6.91
CA ARG A 234 2.25 -28.30 5.58
C ARG A 234 3.76 -28.02 5.55
N SER A 235 4.41 -28.42 4.47
CA SER A 235 5.72 -27.90 4.11
C SER A 235 5.59 -26.54 3.42
N PHE A 236 6.69 -25.81 3.41
CA PHE A 236 6.78 -24.46 2.86
C PHE A 236 8.00 -24.33 1.95
N ARG A 237 7.83 -23.64 0.84
CA ARG A 237 8.91 -23.18 -0.02
C ARG A 237 9.16 -21.71 0.25
N ILE A 238 10.42 -21.37 0.57
CA ILE A 238 10.88 -20.01 0.80
C ILE A 238 11.74 -19.60 -0.40
N THR A 239 11.33 -18.57 -1.13
CA THR A 239 12.05 -18.07 -2.32
C THR A 239 12.42 -16.62 -2.19
N HIS A 240 13.70 -16.31 -2.35
CA HIS A 240 14.22 -14.94 -2.49
C HIS A 240 14.44 -14.64 -3.98
N ARG A 241 13.74 -13.65 -4.50
CA ARG A 241 13.87 -13.19 -5.89
C ARG A 241 14.20 -11.72 -5.95
N GLU A 242 15.02 -11.36 -6.93
CA GLU A 242 15.28 -9.97 -7.31
C GLU A 242 14.67 -9.69 -8.68
N TYR A 243 14.05 -8.54 -8.83
CA TYR A 243 13.40 -8.07 -10.05
C TYR A 243 14.07 -6.79 -10.54
N ASP A 244 14.20 -6.63 -11.84
CA ASP A 244 14.60 -5.37 -12.44
C ASP A 244 13.47 -4.34 -12.26
N GLU A 245 13.76 -3.24 -11.56
CA GLU A 245 12.76 -2.22 -11.23
C GLU A 245 12.09 -1.61 -12.48
N GLN A 246 12.81 -1.53 -13.60
CA GLN A 246 12.30 -0.94 -14.83
C GLN A 246 11.32 -1.88 -15.56
N LEU A 247 11.44 -3.19 -15.33
CA LEU A 247 10.65 -4.22 -16.00
C LEU A 247 9.40 -4.64 -15.21
N LEU A 248 9.29 -4.25 -13.94
CA LEU A 248 8.11 -4.49 -13.07
C LEU A 248 6.81 -3.86 -13.58
N SER A 249 6.88 -2.94 -14.55
CA SER A 249 5.72 -2.30 -15.19
C SER A 249 5.18 -3.06 -16.41
N THR A 250 5.86 -4.14 -16.82
CA THR A 250 5.46 -4.94 -17.98
C THR A 250 4.47 -6.04 -17.58
N ASP A 251 3.57 -6.43 -18.49
CA ASP A 251 2.52 -7.43 -18.22
C ASP A 251 3.09 -8.84 -17.93
N ASP A 252 4.37 -9.08 -18.25
CA ASP A 252 5.06 -10.32 -17.93
C ASP A 252 5.79 -10.20 -16.59
N ARG A 253 5.17 -10.80 -15.57
CA ARG A 253 5.56 -10.69 -14.15
C ARG A 253 6.81 -11.50 -13.80
N ASP A 254 7.40 -12.22 -14.76
CA ASP A 254 8.66 -12.95 -14.60
C ASP A 254 9.81 -12.34 -15.43
N VAL A 255 9.58 -11.31 -16.25
CA VAL A 255 10.64 -10.68 -17.06
C VAL A 255 11.69 -10.03 -16.18
N GLY A 256 12.90 -10.56 -16.28
CA GLY A 256 14.06 -10.09 -15.53
C GLY A 256 14.14 -10.58 -14.08
N ALA A 257 13.25 -11.49 -13.63
CA ALA A 257 13.31 -12.05 -12.27
C ALA A 257 14.50 -13.01 -12.13
N VAL A 258 15.33 -12.80 -11.11
CA VAL A 258 16.48 -13.64 -10.76
C VAL A 258 16.21 -14.30 -9.41
N LEU A 259 16.26 -15.63 -9.38
CA LEU A 259 16.22 -16.38 -8.12
C LEU A 259 17.58 -16.24 -7.42
N VAL A 260 17.59 -15.60 -6.25
CA VAL A 260 18.80 -15.41 -5.45
C VAL A 260 19.03 -16.61 -4.54
N ARG A 261 17.98 -17.07 -3.87
CA ARG A 261 18.04 -18.21 -2.94
C ARG A 261 16.69 -18.90 -2.85
N GLU A 262 16.70 -20.21 -2.70
CA GLU A 262 15.52 -21.03 -2.43
C GLU A 262 15.83 -22.05 -1.34
N THR A 263 14.83 -22.36 -0.50
CA THR A 263 14.92 -23.40 0.52
C THR A 263 13.52 -23.94 0.82
N ALA A 264 13.45 -25.20 1.23
CA ALA A 264 12.23 -25.81 1.73
C ALA A 264 12.28 -25.97 3.25
N ALA A 265 11.13 -25.81 3.90
CA ALA A 265 10.91 -26.12 5.29
C ALA A 265 9.84 -27.21 5.40
N ALA A 266 10.14 -28.28 6.13
CA ALA A 266 9.23 -29.41 6.27
C ALA A 266 8.00 -29.10 7.12
N ASP A 267 8.11 -28.15 8.06
CA ASP A 267 7.06 -27.74 8.98
C ASP A 267 7.25 -26.30 9.47
N GLU A 268 6.37 -25.84 10.37
CA GLU A 268 6.38 -24.49 10.93
C GLU A 268 7.65 -24.20 11.77
N THR A 269 8.21 -25.21 12.44
CA THR A 269 9.44 -25.05 13.25
C THR A 269 10.65 -24.87 12.34
N ALA A 270 10.75 -25.70 11.31
CA ALA A 270 11.78 -25.59 10.28
C ALA A 270 11.67 -24.26 9.52
N LEU A 271 10.45 -23.77 9.27
CA LEU A 271 10.22 -22.46 8.63
C LEU A 271 10.82 -21.33 9.47
N VAL A 272 10.57 -21.31 10.78
CA VAL A 272 11.11 -20.28 11.68
C VAL A 272 12.64 -20.33 11.72
N ALA A 273 13.22 -21.54 11.74
CA ALA A 273 14.67 -21.72 11.68
C ALA A 273 15.29 -21.19 10.37
N VAL A 274 14.65 -21.47 9.23
CA VAL A 274 15.08 -20.95 7.91
C VAL A 274 15.00 -19.43 7.88
N LEU A 275 13.92 -18.83 8.40
CA LEU A 275 13.79 -17.37 8.44
C LEU A 275 14.87 -16.73 9.32
N ALA A 276 15.16 -17.32 10.49
CA ALA A 276 16.23 -16.84 11.36
C ALA A 276 17.62 -16.93 10.70
N ASP A 277 17.92 -18.01 9.96
CA ASP A 277 19.15 -18.16 9.18
C ASP A 277 19.29 -17.07 8.10
N TRP A 278 18.16 -16.59 7.57
CA TRP A 278 18.11 -15.54 6.54
C TRP A 278 18.04 -14.13 7.15
N ASP A 279 18.16 -14.00 8.48
CA ASP A 279 17.95 -12.77 9.25
C ASP A 279 16.57 -12.10 9.01
N LEU A 280 15.57 -12.94 8.72
CA LEU A 280 14.18 -12.53 8.49
C LEU A 280 13.32 -12.84 9.71
N ARG A 281 12.41 -11.93 10.04
CA ARG A 281 11.46 -12.14 11.13
C ARG A 281 10.09 -12.54 10.59
N PRO A 282 9.40 -13.53 11.21
CA PRO A 282 8.01 -13.87 10.89
C PRO A 282 7.05 -12.67 10.86
N GLY A 283 7.35 -11.64 11.67
CA GLY A 283 6.57 -10.40 11.73
C GLY A 283 6.68 -9.49 10.50
N TRP A 284 7.65 -9.70 9.60
CA TRP A 284 7.85 -8.90 8.39
C TRP A 284 6.96 -9.33 7.24
N PHE A 285 6.60 -10.61 7.19
CA PHE A 285 5.77 -11.18 6.15
C PHE A 285 4.32 -10.73 6.24
N ASP A 286 3.72 -10.39 5.11
CA ASP A 286 2.31 -10.06 4.97
C ASP A 286 1.70 -10.78 3.76
N HIS A 287 0.39 -10.67 3.54
CA HIS A 287 -0.22 -11.21 2.34
C HIS A 287 0.39 -10.54 1.09
N ALA A 288 0.58 -11.30 0.01
CA ALA A 288 1.05 -10.77 -1.27
C ALA A 288 0.28 -9.52 -1.74
N SER A 289 -1.05 -9.52 -1.56
CA SER A 289 -1.90 -8.37 -1.89
C SER A 289 -1.67 -7.11 -1.03
N ASN A 290 -0.88 -7.23 0.03
CA ASN A 290 -0.49 -6.14 0.93
C ASN A 290 0.96 -5.72 0.73
N THR A 291 1.70 -6.39 -0.15
CA THR A 291 3.07 -6.04 -0.52
C THR A 291 3.08 -5.46 -1.93
N ALA A 292 4.16 -4.76 -2.27
CA ALA A 292 4.41 -4.31 -3.65
C ALA A 292 5.08 -5.40 -4.48
N ASP A 293 4.76 -6.67 -4.16
CA ASP A 293 5.29 -7.84 -4.83
C ASP A 293 4.63 -8.00 -6.21
N PRO A 294 5.41 -8.35 -7.25
CA PRO A 294 4.89 -8.45 -8.61
C PRO A 294 4.03 -9.68 -8.91
N ARG A 295 3.91 -10.67 -8.00
CA ARG A 295 3.20 -11.94 -8.24
C ARG A 295 1.84 -12.06 -7.55
#